data_AF-A0A820RF64-F1
#
_entry.id   AF-A0A820RF64-F1
#
_cell.length_a   1.000
_cell.length_b   1.000
_cell.length_c   1.000
_cell.angle_alpha   90.00
_cell.angle_beta   90.00
_cell.angle_gamma   90.00
#
_symmetry.space_group_name_H-M   'P 1'
#
loop_
_entity.id
_entity.type
_entity.pdbx_description
1 polymer ?
#
loop_
_entity_poly.entity_id
_entity_poly.type
_entity_poly.pdbx_seq_one_letter_code
_entity_poly.pdbx_strand_id
1 'polypeptide(L)'
;MTTTLYLFNFIFIFFFTIRLISNSSTQQRIYCVIKTFGKNLATRALTIHQTWARRCDKHIFLTATNLTKWNNISLPILNLYDVSDNYIELSIKLMMIHMLLWKIYVNYFIILKKPLAFGHLFAPKNGAPNHLSGGAGYVINTVALQRMLPNLQTSCAQWYVPGMEDVYVSRCLQYLNVSLNGAIDGYHHRFYPLEFLTMHKMDIPKWFSDYNTLKNLIQVLIVVHHNRLVFII
;
A
#
# COMPACT_ATOMS: atom_id res chain seq x y z
N MET A 1 14.74 16.78 51.17
CA MET A 1 14.05 17.43 50.03
C MET A 1 15.08 17.74 48.97
N THR A 2 14.76 17.36 47.73
CA THR A 2 15.32 17.82 46.44
C THR A 2 16.85 17.75 46.23
N THR A 3 17.29 16.62 45.70
CA THR A 3 18.49 16.54 44.85
C THR A 3 18.07 16.33 43.40
N THR A 4 18.08 17.41 42.62
CA THR A 4 18.10 17.40 41.16
C THR A 4 19.47 16.93 40.69
N LEU A 5 19.51 15.81 39.98
CA LEU A 5 20.68 15.35 39.22
C LEU A 5 20.26 15.12 37.78
N TYR A 6 20.55 16.11 36.95
CA TYR A 6 20.65 15.96 35.50
C TYR A 6 21.82 15.06 35.20
N LEU A 7 21.56 13.93 34.54
CA LEU A 7 22.47 13.09 33.76
C LEU A 7 21.54 11.97 33.23
N PHE A 8 21.34 11.79 31.94
CA PHE A 8 22.33 11.10 31.13
C PHE A 8 22.07 11.33 29.64
N ASN A 9 23.13 11.74 28.96
CA ASN A 9 23.41 11.33 27.59
C ASN A 9 23.07 9.85 27.41
N PHE A 10 22.12 9.52 26.54
CA PHE A 10 22.11 8.25 25.83
C PHE A 10 21.98 8.55 24.34
N ILE A 11 23.15 8.80 23.73
CA ILE A 11 23.43 8.37 22.37
C ILE A 11 23.17 6.87 22.36
N PHE A 12 21.98 6.43 21.96
CA PHE A 12 21.77 5.07 21.52
C PHE A 12 20.88 5.11 20.29
N ILE A 13 21.58 5.29 19.17
CA ILE A 13 21.18 4.83 17.85
C ILE A 13 20.74 3.37 18.01
N PHE A 14 19.45 3.07 17.88
CA PHE A 14 19.02 1.74 17.52
C PHE A 14 17.99 1.80 16.40
N PHE A 15 18.52 1.48 15.23
CA PHE A 15 17.80 1.11 14.03
C PHE A 15 16.80 -0.01 14.34
N PHE A 16 15.54 0.19 14.01
CA PHE A 16 14.66 -0.93 13.64
C PHE A 16 14.41 -0.84 12.14
N THR A 17 15.33 -1.45 11.39
CA THR A 17 15.05 -1.95 10.05
C THR A 17 14.07 -3.10 10.19
N ILE A 18 13.03 -3.11 9.36
CA ILE A 18 12.25 -4.31 9.11
C ILE A 18 13.23 -5.32 8.51
N ARG A 19 13.74 -6.24 9.32
CA ARG A 19 14.57 -7.35 8.85
C ARG A 19 13.64 -8.33 8.15
N LEU A 20 13.30 -8.04 6.89
CA LEU A 20 13.03 -9.10 5.94
C LEU A 20 14.31 -9.93 5.92
N ILE A 21 14.31 -11.09 6.57
CA ILE A 21 15.43 -12.03 6.51
C ILE A 21 15.48 -12.56 5.08
N SER A 22 16.14 -11.80 4.23
CA SER A 22 16.80 -12.25 3.02
C SER A 22 18.25 -11.84 3.21
N ASN A 23 19.17 -12.80 3.15
CA ASN A 23 20.61 -12.57 3.08
C ASN A 23 20.95 -11.90 1.75
N SER A 24 20.46 -10.67 1.54
CA SER A 24 20.73 -9.87 0.36
C SER A 24 21.40 -8.58 0.80
N SER A 25 22.62 -8.38 0.34
CA SER A 25 23.44 -7.18 0.52
C SER A 25 22.93 -5.97 -0.27
N THR A 26 21.80 -6.09 -0.98
CA THR A 26 21.25 -5.03 -1.82
C THR A 26 20.13 -4.28 -1.10
N GLN A 27 20.30 -2.97 -0.94
CA GLN A 27 19.24 -2.06 -0.46
C GLN A 27 17.98 -2.20 -1.33
N GLN A 28 16.84 -2.54 -0.73
CA GLN A 28 15.56 -2.60 -1.43
C GLN A 28 15.06 -1.18 -1.72
N ARG A 29 14.53 -0.96 -2.94
CA ARG A 29 13.94 0.31 -3.37
C ARG A 29 12.41 0.20 -3.40
N ILE A 30 11.72 1.23 -2.94
CA ILE A 30 10.27 1.31 -2.85
C ILE A 30 9.77 2.51 -3.66
N TYR A 31 8.92 2.22 -4.65
CA TYR A 31 8.22 3.23 -5.44
C TYR A 31 6.75 3.25 -5.05
N CYS A 32 6.26 4.40 -4.57
CA CYS A 32 4.88 4.53 -4.09
C CYS A 32 3.99 5.25 -5.11
N VAL A 33 2.87 4.63 -5.45
CA VAL A 33 1.82 5.27 -6.25
C VAL A 33 0.60 5.50 -5.38
N ILE A 34 0.20 6.76 -5.24
CA ILE A 34 -0.84 7.18 -4.32
C ILE A 34 -2.02 7.69 -5.14
N LYS A 35 -3.07 6.87 -5.23
CA LYS A 35 -4.29 7.23 -5.96
C LYS A 35 -5.07 8.27 -5.15
N THR A 36 -5.49 9.35 -5.79
CA THR A 36 -6.26 10.41 -5.14
C THR A 36 -7.24 11.07 -6.10
N PHE A 37 -8.35 11.54 -5.56
CA PHE A 37 -9.29 12.40 -6.28
C PHE A 37 -8.85 13.86 -6.19
N GLY A 38 -9.24 14.67 -7.17
CA GLY A 38 -8.94 16.11 -7.21
C GLY A 38 -9.24 16.85 -5.91
N LYS A 39 -10.42 16.62 -5.33
CA LYS A 39 -10.88 17.22 -4.07
C LYS A 39 -9.96 16.96 -2.86
N ASN A 40 -9.12 15.93 -2.94
CA ASN A 40 -8.21 15.52 -1.86
C ASN A 40 -6.78 16.07 -2.05
N LEU A 41 -6.49 16.74 -3.17
CA LEU A 41 -5.14 17.19 -3.50
C LEU A 41 -4.60 18.19 -2.45
N ALA A 42 -5.37 19.23 -2.14
CA ALA A 42 -4.96 20.26 -1.17
C ALA A 42 -5.01 19.82 0.30
N THR A 43 -5.59 18.65 0.60
CA THR A 43 -5.82 18.18 1.97
C THR A 43 -5.04 16.90 2.25
N ARG A 44 -5.62 15.74 1.90
CA ARG A 44 -5.06 14.42 2.19
C ARG A 44 -3.74 14.19 1.45
N ALA A 45 -3.70 14.51 0.15
CA ALA A 45 -2.51 14.24 -0.67
C ALA A 45 -1.31 15.10 -0.22
N LEU A 46 -1.55 16.39 0.07
CA LEU A 46 -0.52 17.27 0.63
C LEU A 46 0.02 16.75 1.97
N THR A 47 -0.87 16.34 2.87
CA THR A 47 -0.47 15.76 4.17
C THR A 47 0.36 14.48 3.99
N ILE A 48 -0.07 13.59 3.09
CA ILE A 48 0.66 12.36 2.77
C ILE A 48 2.05 12.68 2.22
N HIS A 49 2.17 13.66 1.31
CA HIS A 49 3.43 14.08 0.72
C HIS A 49 4.43 14.61 1.76
N GLN A 50 3.92 15.37 2.73
CA GLN A 50 4.74 15.99 3.78
C GLN A 50 5.09 15.01 4.90
N THR A 51 4.42 13.86 4.98
CA THR A 51 4.60 12.88 6.05
C THR A 51 5.19 11.58 5.53
N TRP A 52 4.42 10.50 5.47
CA TRP A 52 4.94 9.16 5.28
C TRP A 52 5.44 8.87 3.87
N ALA A 53 4.96 9.58 2.84
CA ALA A 53 5.40 9.35 1.47
C ALA A 53 6.91 9.59 1.29
N ARG A 54 7.51 10.42 2.16
CA ARG A 54 8.97 10.66 2.22
C ARG A 54 9.80 9.41 2.58
N ARG A 55 9.16 8.34 3.05
CA ARG A 55 9.81 7.05 3.31
C ARG A 55 9.95 6.19 2.05
N CYS A 56 9.25 6.52 0.97
CA CYS A 56 9.43 5.90 -0.34
C CYS A 56 10.66 6.52 -1.02
N ASP A 57 11.41 5.75 -1.81
CA ASP A 57 12.53 6.29 -2.58
C ASP A 57 12.06 7.31 -3.62
N LYS A 58 10.89 7.05 -4.20
CA LYS A 58 10.13 7.99 -5.03
C LYS A 58 8.64 7.73 -4.84
N HIS A 59 7.84 8.77 -4.96
CA HIS A 59 6.39 8.65 -4.92
C HIS A 59 5.72 9.63 -5.90
N ILE A 60 4.54 9.23 -6.39
CA ILE A 60 3.67 10.05 -7.23
C ILE A 60 2.23 10.00 -6.74
N PHE A 61 1.50 11.08 -6.98
CA PHE A 61 0.06 11.15 -6.79
C PHE A 61 -0.64 10.98 -8.12
N LEU A 62 -1.44 9.93 -8.25
CA LEU A 62 -2.25 9.72 -9.44
C LEU A 62 -3.63 10.33 -9.26
N THR A 63 -4.05 11.14 -10.22
CA THR A 63 -5.42 11.64 -10.31
C THR A 63 -5.89 11.64 -11.76
N ALA A 64 -7.20 11.69 -11.99
CA ALA A 64 -7.79 11.94 -13.31
C ALA A 64 -8.60 13.24 -13.33
N THR A 65 -8.34 14.14 -12.36
CA THR A 65 -9.01 15.43 -12.26
C THR A 65 -8.39 16.45 -13.20
N ASN A 66 -9.21 17.34 -13.77
CA ASN A 66 -8.71 18.55 -14.43
C ASN A 66 -7.99 19.46 -13.41
N LEU A 67 -6.68 19.60 -13.59
CA LEU A 67 -5.79 20.31 -12.66
C LEU A 67 -5.89 21.83 -12.71
N THR A 68 -6.64 22.43 -13.65
CA THR A 68 -6.78 23.90 -13.77
C THR A 68 -7.20 24.58 -12.47
N LYS A 69 -7.95 23.88 -11.60
CA LYS A 69 -8.38 24.35 -10.27
C LYS A 69 -7.31 24.22 -9.17
N TRP A 70 -6.20 23.55 -9.46
CA TRP A 70 -5.19 23.07 -8.51
C TRP A 70 -3.76 23.45 -8.90
N ASN A 71 -3.59 24.47 -9.77
CA ASN A 71 -2.32 24.86 -10.37
C ASN A 71 -1.21 25.23 -9.36
N ASN A 72 -1.58 25.62 -8.13
CA ASN A 72 -0.63 26.08 -7.10
C ASN A 72 -0.20 24.98 -6.12
N ILE A 73 -0.56 23.72 -6.35
CA ILE A 73 -0.19 22.62 -5.46
C ILE A 73 1.17 22.04 -5.85
N SER A 74 2.13 22.12 -4.93
CA SER A 74 3.43 21.44 -5.07
C SER A 74 3.29 19.97 -4.69
N LEU A 75 2.86 19.14 -5.65
CA LEU A 75 2.80 17.68 -5.54
C LEU A 75 3.37 17.04 -6.81
N PRO A 76 4.06 15.88 -6.71
CA PRO A 76 4.46 15.09 -7.86
C PRO A 76 3.23 14.38 -8.46
N ILE A 77 2.41 15.12 -9.21
CA ILE A 77 1.15 14.64 -9.77
C ILE A 77 1.39 13.99 -11.14
N LEU A 78 0.89 12.77 -11.30
CA LEU A 78 0.65 12.16 -12.60
C LEU A 78 -0.85 12.29 -12.90
N ASN A 79 -1.19 13.13 -13.87
CA ASN A 79 -2.57 13.32 -14.29
C ASN A 79 -2.91 12.36 -15.44
N LEU A 80 -4.01 11.61 -15.28
CA LEU A 80 -4.57 10.77 -16.32
C LEU A 80 -5.64 11.55 -17.07
N TYR A 81 -5.38 11.82 -18.34
CA TYR A 81 -6.36 12.36 -19.26
C TYR A 81 -7.26 11.23 -19.78
N ASP A 82 -8.48 11.58 -20.19
CA ASP A 82 -9.45 10.65 -20.81
C ASP A 82 -9.95 9.51 -19.90
N VAL A 83 -9.79 9.66 -18.59
CA VAL A 83 -10.38 8.77 -17.58
C VAL A 83 -11.20 9.60 -16.61
N SER A 84 -12.38 9.12 -16.24
CA SER A 84 -13.21 9.84 -15.28
C SER A 84 -12.68 9.67 -13.85
N ASP A 85 -12.70 10.75 -13.06
CA ASP A 85 -12.19 10.72 -11.69
C ASP A 85 -13.21 10.10 -10.71
N ASN A 86 -13.57 8.83 -10.92
CA ASN A 86 -14.49 8.08 -10.06
C ASN A 86 -13.91 6.73 -9.60
N TYR A 87 -14.70 5.99 -8.81
CA TYR A 87 -14.32 4.68 -8.28
C TYR A 87 -14.39 3.56 -9.31
N ILE A 88 -15.31 3.63 -10.28
CA ILE A 88 -15.50 2.60 -11.30
C ILE A 88 -14.23 2.43 -12.15
N GLU A 89 -13.59 3.56 -12.46
CA GLU A 89 -12.36 3.64 -13.25
C GLU A 89 -11.08 3.27 -12.49
N LEU A 90 -11.17 2.83 -11.23
CA LEU A 90 -9.97 2.56 -10.42
C LEU A 90 -9.06 1.51 -11.08
N SER A 91 -9.66 0.49 -11.70
CA SER A 91 -8.98 -0.57 -12.44
C SER A 91 -8.26 -0.03 -13.69
N ILE A 92 -8.87 0.91 -14.41
CA ILE A 92 -8.31 1.56 -15.61
C ILE A 92 -7.18 2.51 -15.22
N LYS A 93 -7.37 3.33 -14.19
CA LYS A 93 -6.33 4.21 -13.61
C LYS A 93 -5.10 3.41 -13.23
N LEU A 94 -5.29 2.28 -12.56
CA LEU A 94 -4.21 1.40 -12.16
C LEU A 94 -3.51 0.78 -13.38
N MET A 95 -4.25 0.33 -14.39
CA MET A 95 -3.67 -0.19 -15.64
C MET A 95 -2.77 0.85 -16.32
N MET A 96 -3.22 2.10 -16.41
CA MET A 96 -2.43 3.19 -17.01
C MET A 96 -1.15 3.49 -16.22
N ILE A 97 -1.22 3.57 -14.88
CA ILE A 97 -0.03 3.68 -14.02
C ILE A 97 0.94 2.56 -14.35
N HIS A 98 0.44 1.34 -14.36
CA HIS A 98 1.22 0.13 -14.47
C HIS A 98 1.96 0.06 -15.81
N MET A 99 1.31 0.45 -16.91
CA MET A 99 1.96 0.63 -18.21
C MET A 99 2.97 1.78 -18.25
N LEU A 100 2.73 2.88 -17.52
CA LEU A 100 3.67 3.99 -17.42
C LEU A 100 4.91 3.62 -16.59
N LEU A 101 4.72 2.92 -15.46
CA LEU A 101 5.80 2.41 -14.63
C LEU A 101 6.65 1.37 -15.36
N TRP A 102 6.03 0.52 -16.19
CA TRP A 102 6.74 -0.37 -17.11
C TRP A 102 7.75 0.42 -17.94
N LYS A 103 7.29 1.44 -18.67
CA LYS A 103 8.16 2.24 -19.55
C LYS A 103 9.29 2.94 -18.80
N ILE A 104 9.06 3.36 -17.56
CA ILE A 104 10.05 4.13 -16.77
C ILE A 104 11.05 3.21 -16.05
N TYR A 105 10.63 2.05 -15.55
CA TYR A 105 11.40 1.28 -14.55
C TYR A 105 11.82 -0.14 -14.98
N VAL A 106 11.47 -0.59 -16.20
CA VAL A 106 11.90 -1.91 -16.72
C VAL A 106 13.41 -2.13 -16.68
N ASN A 107 14.21 -1.07 -16.79
CA ASN A 107 15.67 -1.18 -16.87
C ASN A 107 16.40 -1.21 -15.52
N TYR A 108 15.72 -1.07 -14.37
CA TYR A 108 16.38 -0.82 -13.08
C TYR A 108 16.35 -1.98 -12.06
N PHE A 109 15.79 -3.14 -12.38
CA PHE A 109 15.50 -4.14 -11.34
C PHE A 109 16.25 -5.47 -11.44
N ILE A 110 16.98 -5.76 -10.36
CA ILE A 110 17.75 -6.97 -10.06
C ILE A 110 17.01 -7.88 -9.06
N ILE A 111 17.01 -9.18 -9.39
CA ILE A 111 16.98 -10.41 -8.58
C ILE A 111 16.02 -10.47 -7.36
N LEU A 112 14.73 -10.61 -7.62
CA LEU A 112 13.87 -11.46 -6.77
C LEU A 112 13.32 -12.58 -7.66
N LYS A 113 13.83 -13.81 -7.53
CA LYS A 113 13.40 -14.90 -8.43
C LYS A 113 11.93 -15.29 -8.26
N LYS A 114 11.37 -15.10 -7.06
CA LYS A 114 9.98 -15.48 -6.75
C LYS A 114 9.04 -14.27 -6.90
N PRO A 115 7.99 -14.37 -7.74
CA PRO A 115 6.98 -13.32 -7.81
C PRO A 115 6.17 -13.29 -6.51
N LEU A 116 6.03 -12.11 -5.91
CA LEU A 116 5.39 -11.95 -4.62
C LEU A 116 4.67 -10.60 -4.53
N ALA A 117 3.48 -10.62 -3.94
CA ALA A 117 2.74 -9.43 -3.56
C ALA A 117 2.35 -9.50 -2.07
N PHE A 118 2.38 -8.37 -1.39
CA PHE A 118 2.10 -8.22 0.03
C PHE A 118 0.99 -7.22 0.27
N GLY A 119 0.20 -7.40 1.31
CA GLY A 119 -0.81 -6.43 1.73
C GLY A 119 -1.75 -7.05 2.75
N HIS A 120 -2.89 -6.40 2.99
CA HIS A 120 -3.94 -7.01 3.80
C HIS A 120 -4.68 -8.06 2.97
N LEU A 121 -4.53 -9.35 3.30
CA LEU A 121 -5.18 -10.44 2.56
C LEU A 121 -6.57 -10.73 3.14
N PHE A 122 -7.60 -10.38 2.37
CA PHE A 122 -8.96 -10.81 2.64
C PHE A 122 -9.20 -12.25 2.17
N ALA A 123 -9.96 -13.00 2.95
CA ALA A 123 -10.53 -14.30 2.62
C ALA A 123 -12.04 -14.28 2.93
N PRO A 124 -12.86 -13.81 1.99
CA PRO A 124 -14.30 -13.68 2.19
C PRO A 124 -14.97 -15.00 2.58
N LYS A 125 -15.85 -14.97 3.60
CA LYS A 125 -16.58 -16.16 4.07
C LYS A 125 -17.49 -16.81 3.01
N ASN A 126 -17.89 -16.06 1.99
CA ASN A 126 -18.74 -16.55 0.90
C ASN A 126 -17.98 -17.44 -0.12
N GLY A 127 -16.71 -17.77 0.12
CA GLY A 127 -15.91 -18.63 -0.75
C GLY A 127 -15.32 -17.90 -1.96
N ALA A 128 -15.48 -16.58 -2.07
CA ALA A 128 -14.81 -15.81 -3.10
C ALA A 128 -13.27 -15.90 -2.94
N PRO A 129 -12.51 -15.86 -4.05
CA PRO A 129 -11.05 -15.91 -3.98
C PRO A 129 -10.46 -14.83 -3.09
N ASN A 130 -9.37 -15.19 -2.40
CA ASN A 130 -8.63 -14.25 -1.57
C ASN A 130 -8.09 -13.09 -2.43
N HIS A 131 -8.10 -11.88 -1.88
CA HIS A 131 -7.57 -10.70 -2.55
C HIS A 131 -6.89 -9.76 -1.55
N LEU A 132 -5.90 -9.01 -2.04
CA LEU A 132 -5.29 -7.93 -1.27
C LEU A 132 -6.24 -6.74 -1.22
N SER A 133 -6.33 -6.05 -0.09
CA SER A 133 -7.18 -4.87 0.05
C SER A 133 -6.58 -3.65 -0.67
N GLY A 134 -7.36 -3.01 -1.53
CA GLY A 134 -6.98 -1.74 -2.15
C GLY A 134 -6.94 -0.58 -1.17
N GLY A 135 -7.77 -0.61 -0.12
CA GLY A 135 -7.85 0.43 0.91
C GLY A 135 -6.69 0.42 1.90
N ALA A 136 -6.18 -0.76 2.24
CA ALA A 136 -4.96 -0.89 3.05
C ALA A 136 -3.68 -0.58 2.25
N GLY A 137 -3.77 -0.63 0.92
CA GLY A 137 -2.63 -0.66 0.02
C GLY A 137 -1.99 -2.05 -0.06
N TYR A 138 -1.20 -2.23 -1.11
CA TYR A 138 -0.45 -3.47 -1.34
C TYR A 138 0.87 -3.15 -2.06
N VAL A 139 1.83 -4.06 -1.95
CA VAL A 139 3.17 -3.98 -2.55
C VAL A 139 3.35 -5.14 -3.51
N ILE A 140 3.69 -4.88 -4.76
CA ILE A 140 4.01 -5.90 -5.77
C ILE A 140 5.50 -5.82 -6.05
N ASN A 141 6.21 -6.94 -5.92
CA ASN A 141 7.62 -6.97 -6.28
C ASN A 141 7.81 -6.94 -7.80
N THR A 142 9.02 -6.61 -8.24
CA THR A 142 9.26 -6.35 -9.67
C THR A 142 9.01 -7.56 -10.55
N VAL A 143 9.31 -8.78 -10.09
CA VAL A 143 9.09 -9.98 -10.91
C VAL A 143 7.60 -10.33 -11.03
N ALA A 144 6.81 -10.14 -9.97
CA ALA A 144 5.35 -10.23 -10.08
C ALA A 144 4.79 -9.16 -11.01
N LEU A 145 5.28 -7.94 -10.89
CA LEU A 145 4.87 -6.82 -11.72
C LEU A 145 5.20 -7.09 -13.20
N GLN A 146 6.42 -7.56 -13.51
CA GLN A 146 6.85 -7.90 -14.87
C GLN A 146 6.00 -8.98 -15.51
N ARG A 147 5.47 -9.93 -14.72
CA ARG A 147 4.51 -10.93 -15.22
C ARG A 147 3.14 -10.33 -15.44
N MET A 148 2.65 -9.56 -14.47
CA MET A 148 1.28 -9.04 -14.47
C MET A 148 1.03 -8.06 -15.62
N LEU A 149 1.93 -7.11 -15.82
CA LEU A 149 1.75 -5.99 -16.74
C LEU A 149 1.39 -6.36 -18.18
N PRO A 150 2.18 -7.19 -18.89
CA PRO A 150 1.86 -7.58 -20.27
C PRO A 150 0.59 -8.44 -20.37
N ASN A 151 0.18 -9.09 -19.28
CA ASN A 151 -0.97 -9.98 -19.23
C ASN A 151 -2.26 -9.30 -18.77
N LEU A 152 -2.17 -8.11 -18.16
CA LEU A 152 -3.28 -7.45 -17.49
C LEU A 152 -4.47 -7.24 -18.45
N GLN A 153 -4.23 -6.76 -19.66
CA GLN A 153 -5.29 -6.52 -20.66
C GLN A 153 -5.51 -7.67 -21.65
N THR A 154 -4.77 -8.76 -21.51
CA THR A 154 -4.86 -9.91 -22.41
C THR A 154 -5.39 -11.11 -21.62
N SER A 155 -4.51 -11.99 -21.15
CA SER A 155 -4.89 -13.22 -20.43
C SER A 155 -5.67 -12.94 -19.14
N CYS A 156 -5.46 -11.79 -18.51
CA CYS A 156 -6.19 -11.40 -17.31
C CYS A 156 -7.49 -10.65 -17.57
N ALA A 157 -7.80 -10.22 -18.79
CA ALA A 157 -8.97 -9.37 -19.08
C ALA A 157 -10.30 -9.97 -18.59
N GLN A 158 -10.41 -11.31 -18.62
CA GLN A 158 -11.56 -12.06 -18.09
C GLN A 158 -11.85 -11.84 -16.60
N TRP A 159 -10.85 -11.40 -15.82
CA TRP A 159 -10.97 -11.15 -14.39
C TRP A 159 -11.32 -9.70 -14.06
N TYR A 160 -11.43 -8.84 -15.08
CA TYR A 160 -11.75 -7.43 -14.91
C TYR A 160 -13.11 -7.26 -14.24
N VAL A 161 -13.12 -6.47 -13.17
CA VAL A 161 -14.38 -6.04 -12.55
C VAL A 161 -14.34 -4.53 -12.33
N PRO A 162 -15.31 -3.77 -12.87
CA PRO A 162 -15.38 -2.33 -12.65
C PRO A 162 -15.44 -1.99 -11.17
N GLY A 163 -14.67 -1.00 -10.74
CA GLY A 163 -14.64 -0.52 -9.36
C GLY A 163 -13.97 -1.43 -8.32
N MET A 164 -13.65 -2.68 -8.66
CA MET A 164 -12.99 -3.64 -7.77
C MET A 164 -11.58 -3.95 -8.27
N GLU A 165 -10.76 -2.90 -8.33
CA GLU A 165 -9.39 -2.95 -8.83
C GLU A 165 -8.53 -3.95 -8.06
N ASP A 166 -8.67 -3.97 -6.75
CA ASP A 166 -7.89 -4.81 -5.85
C ASP A 166 -8.21 -6.30 -6.02
N VAL A 167 -9.49 -6.63 -6.23
CA VAL A 167 -9.94 -7.96 -6.65
C VAL A 167 -9.38 -8.32 -8.02
N TYR A 168 -9.46 -7.40 -8.99
CA TYR A 168 -8.96 -7.62 -10.35
C TYR A 168 -7.47 -7.94 -10.38
N VAL A 169 -6.65 -7.09 -9.73
CA VAL A 169 -5.21 -7.28 -9.61
C VAL A 169 -4.87 -8.57 -8.90
N SER A 170 -5.52 -8.85 -7.78
CA SER A 170 -5.25 -10.07 -7.00
C SER A 170 -5.56 -11.34 -7.80
N ARG A 171 -6.66 -11.36 -8.55
CA ARG A 171 -7.01 -12.48 -9.44
C ARG A 171 -6.00 -12.65 -10.56
N CYS A 172 -5.57 -11.56 -11.20
CA CYS A 172 -4.54 -11.63 -12.24
C CYS A 172 -3.21 -12.14 -11.69
N LEU A 173 -2.79 -11.66 -10.52
CA LEU A 173 -1.58 -12.14 -9.83
C LEU A 173 -1.66 -13.64 -9.53
N GLN A 174 -2.77 -14.11 -8.97
CA GLN A 174 -2.99 -15.54 -8.70
C GLN A 174 -2.97 -16.38 -9.98
N TYR A 175 -3.66 -15.93 -11.03
CA TYR A 175 -3.68 -16.59 -12.35
C TYR A 175 -2.26 -16.73 -12.94
N LEU A 176 -1.38 -15.75 -12.70
CA LEU A 176 0.01 -15.75 -13.15
C LEU A 176 0.98 -16.41 -12.16
N ASN A 177 0.46 -17.21 -11.22
CA ASN A 177 1.21 -17.92 -10.19
C ASN A 177 2.08 -17.00 -9.31
N VAL A 178 1.59 -15.79 -9.04
CA VAL A 178 2.18 -14.89 -8.04
C VAL A 178 1.60 -15.23 -6.67
N SER A 179 2.47 -15.40 -5.68
CA SER A 179 2.03 -15.61 -4.29
C SER A 179 1.49 -14.31 -3.70
N LEU A 180 0.31 -14.35 -3.07
CA LEU A 180 -0.20 -13.26 -2.23
C LEU A 180 0.15 -13.55 -0.77
N ASN A 181 0.74 -12.58 -0.09
CA ASN A 181 1.13 -12.69 1.31
C ASN A 181 0.39 -11.63 2.14
N GLY A 182 -0.26 -12.04 3.23
CA GLY A 182 -1.03 -11.16 4.10
C GLY A 182 -0.22 -10.21 4.97
N ALA A 183 1.12 -10.23 4.86
CA ALA A 183 2.06 -9.41 5.62
C ALA A 183 1.73 -9.41 7.12
N ILE A 184 1.68 -10.61 7.69
CA ILE A 184 1.39 -10.85 9.10
C ILE A 184 2.72 -10.97 9.85
N ASP A 185 2.85 -10.22 10.94
CA ASP A 185 3.99 -10.26 11.86
C ASP A 185 3.52 -10.86 13.20
N GLY A 186 3.81 -12.14 13.40
CA GLY A 186 3.22 -12.93 14.49
C GLY A 186 1.71 -13.06 14.34
N TYR A 187 0.96 -12.30 15.14
CA TYR A 187 -0.51 -12.25 15.12
C TYR A 187 -1.07 -10.91 14.63
N HIS A 188 -0.22 -10.03 14.10
CA HIS A 188 -0.59 -8.67 13.72
C HIS A 188 -0.54 -8.46 12.22
N HIS A 189 -1.55 -7.80 11.67
CA HIS A 189 -1.46 -7.31 10.30
C HIS A 189 -0.49 -6.14 10.25
N ARG A 190 0.22 -5.99 9.12
CA ARG A 190 1.00 -4.77 8.85
C ARG A 190 0.26 -3.78 7.97
N PHE A 191 -0.75 -4.26 7.27
CA PHE A 191 -1.63 -3.48 6.42
C PHE A 191 -3.03 -3.51 7.03
N TYR A 192 -3.56 -2.37 7.44
CA TYR A 192 -4.91 -2.26 7.99
C TYR A 192 -5.79 -1.43 7.05
N PRO A 193 -6.92 -1.98 6.56
CA PRO A 193 -7.90 -1.26 5.75
C PRO A 193 -8.86 -0.46 6.65
N LEU A 194 -8.36 0.14 7.73
CA LEU A 194 -9.16 0.82 8.74
C LEU A 194 -8.64 2.23 8.95
N GLU A 195 -9.56 3.16 9.19
CA GLU A 195 -9.18 4.51 9.58
C GLU A 195 -8.54 4.51 10.98
N PHE A 196 -7.66 5.49 11.21
CA PHE A 196 -6.97 5.61 12.49
C PHE A 196 -7.92 5.63 13.68
N LEU A 197 -9.00 6.41 13.62
CA LEU A 197 -9.94 6.52 14.73
C LEU A 197 -10.66 5.20 15.04
N THR A 198 -10.99 4.42 14.01
CA THR A 198 -11.56 3.08 14.15
C THR A 198 -10.60 2.15 14.89
N MET A 199 -9.32 2.16 14.49
CA MET A 199 -8.29 1.38 15.17
C MET A 199 -8.05 1.84 16.61
N HIS A 200 -8.00 3.15 16.83
CA HIS A 200 -7.74 3.74 18.15
C HIS A 200 -8.86 3.44 19.14
N LYS A 201 -10.13 3.52 18.70
CA LYS A 201 -11.30 3.23 19.51
C LYS A 201 -11.59 1.72 19.63
N MET A 202 -10.87 0.88 18.88
CA MET A 202 -11.16 -0.55 18.74
C MET A 202 -12.60 -0.85 18.29
N ASP A 203 -13.21 0.09 17.56
CA ASP A 203 -14.56 -0.04 17.03
C ASP A 203 -14.53 -0.77 15.69
N ILE A 204 -14.12 -2.04 15.73
CA ILE A 204 -13.83 -2.80 14.52
C ILE A 204 -15.14 -3.20 13.84
N PRO A 205 -15.38 -2.76 12.59
CA PRO A 205 -16.64 -3.01 11.93
C PRO A 205 -16.80 -4.48 11.58
N LYS A 206 -18.04 -4.99 11.65
CA LYS A 206 -18.37 -6.40 11.39
C LYS A 206 -17.83 -6.90 10.05
N TRP A 207 -17.92 -6.08 9.00
CA TRP A 207 -17.41 -6.44 7.67
C TRP A 207 -15.93 -6.82 7.70
N PHE A 208 -15.12 -6.21 8.57
CA PHE A 208 -13.71 -6.53 8.68
C PHE A 208 -13.52 -7.96 9.16
N SER A 209 -14.28 -8.40 10.18
CA SER A 209 -14.26 -9.79 10.64
C SER A 209 -14.78 -10.78 9.59
N ASP A 210 -15.75 -10.37 8.76
CA ASP A 210 -16.32 -11.24 7.72
C ASP A 210 -15.38 -11.46 6.53
N TYR A 211 -14.45 -10.55 6.32
CA TYR A 211 -13.50 -10.60 5.21
C TYR A 211 -12.08 -11.02 5.64
N ASN A 212 -11.77 -11.04 6.94
CA ASN A 212 -10.42 -11.31 7.42
C ASN A 212 -10.13 -12.82 7.61
N THR A 213 -8.89 -13.19 7.30
CA THR A 213 -8.34 -14.56 7.43
C THR A 213 -8.10 -14.97 8.89
N LEU A 214 -7.71 -14.02 9.74
CA LEU A 214 -7.44 -14.27 11.16
C LEU A 214 -8.74 -14.17 11.97
N LYS A 215 -9.41 -15.32 12.15
CA LYS A 215 -10.73 -15.39 12.81
C LYS A 215 -10.72 -15.11 14.32
N ASN A 216 -9.57 -15.18 15.01
CA ASN A 216 -9.54 -15.20 16.49
C ASN A 216 -8.59 -14.20 17.17
N LEU A 217 -7.85 -13.36 16.44
CA LEU A 217 -6.88 -12.44 17.05
C LEU A 217 -6.90 -11.10 16.34
N ILE A 218 -7.76 -10.20 16.81
CA ILE A 218 -7.61 -8.77 16.52
C ILE A 218 -7.05 -8.11 17.78
N GLN A 219 -5.80 -8.40 18.10
CA GLN A 219 -5.05 -7.54 19.02
C GLN A 219 -4.57 -6.34 18.19
N VAL A 220 -5.25 -5.21 18.29
CA VAL A 220 -4.67 -3.93 17.86
C VAL A 220 -3.76 -3.50 19.00
N LEU A 221 -2.50 -3.94 18.98
CA LEU A 221 -1.52 -3.45 19.96
C LEU A 221 -1.16 -2.00 19.59
N ILE A 222 -1.82 -1.04 20.24
CA ILE A 222 -1.37 0.35 20.26
C ILE A 222 -0.15 0.39 21.19
N VAL A 223 1.05 0.21 20.63
CA VAL A 223 2.28 0.44 21.40
C VAL A 223 2.42 1.95 21.56
N VAL A 224 1.99 2.47 22.71
CA VAL A 224 2.34 3.81 23.17
C VAL A 224 3.75 3.74 23.75
N HIS A 225 4.75 4.01 22.93
CA HIS A 225 6.13 4.18 23.40
C HIS A 225 6.44 5.68 23.48
N HIS A 226 6.62 6.18 24.71
CA HIS A 226 7.02 7.58 25.02
C HIS A 226 6.21 8.68 24.30
N ASN A 227 4.89 8.75 24.54
CA ASN A 227 4.03 9.85 24.10
C ASN A 227 4.03 10.16 22.58
N ARG A 228 4.37 9.18 21.72
CA ARG A 228 4.23 9.31 20.27
C ARG A 228 3.54 8.07 19.69
N LEU A 229 2.43 8.30 18.98
CA LEU A 229 1.76 7.28 18.17
C LEU A 229 2.65 6.94 16.97
N VAL A 230 3.20 5.72 16.95
CA VAL A 230 3.96 5.20 15.81
C VAL A 230 3.03 4.33 14.97
N PHE A 231 2.58 4.84 13.83
CA PHE A 231 1.97 4.02 12.79
C PHE A 231 3.08 3.38 11.98
N ILE A 232 3.13 2.05 12.01
CA ILE A 232 3.91 1.32 11.02
C ILE A 232 2.97 1.10 9.84
N ILE A 233 3.28 1.81 8.75
CA ILE A 233 2.74 1.57 7.42
C ILE A 233 3.52 0.40 6.81
#